data_AF-A0A5P8WD83-F1
#
_entry.id   AF-A0A5P8WD83-F1
#
_cell.length_a   1.000
_cell.length_b   1.000
_cell.length_c   1.000
_cell.angle_alpha   90.00
_cell.angle_beta   90.00
_cell.angle_gamma   90.00
#
_symmetry.space_group_name_H-M   'P 1'
#
loop_
_entity.id
_entity.type
_entity.pdbx_description
1 polymer ?
#
loop_
_entity_poly.entity_id
_entity_poly.type
_entity_poly.pdbx_seq_one_letter_code
_entity_poly.pdbx_strand_id
1 'polypeptide(L)' 'MHSLQFQFSDSVIQTLLDKEMVQVQNTGCGFLLEIAEDF' A
#
# COMPACT_ATOMS: atom_id res chain seq x y z
N MET A 1 -20.46 -8.22 5.91
CA MET A 1 -19.31 -7.31 5.98
C MET A 1 -19.08 -6.73 4.60
N HIS A 2 -19.13 -5.41 4.43
CA HIS A 2 -18.84 -4.76 3.14
C HIS A 2 -17.36 -4.37 3.12
N SER A 3 -16.57 -5.08 2.32
CA SER A 3 -15.21 -4.66 1.98
C SER A 3 -15.32 -3.65 0.84
N LEU A 4 -14.85 -2.43 1.07
CA LEU A 4 -14.64 -1.46 0.01
C LEU A 4 -13.37 -1.86 -0.74
N GLN A 5 -13.54 -2.46 -1.91
CA GLN A 5 -12.44 -2.75 -2.82
C GLN A 5 -12.18 -1.51 -3.67
N PHE A 6 -11.11 -0.79 -3.34
CA PHE A 6 -10.60 0.28 -4.19
C PHE A 6 -9.53 -0.30 -5.11
N GLN A 7 -9.68 -0.09 -6.42
CA GLN A 7 -8.58 -0.29 -7.36
C GLN A 7 -7.79 1.02 -7.47
N PHE A 8 -6.56 0.98 -6.99
CA PHE A 8 -5.58 2.01 -7.27
C PHE A 8 -4.88 1.70 -8.58
N SER A 9 -4.46 2.73 -9.31
CA SER A 9 -3.57 2.51 -10.46
C SER A 9 -2.18 2.11 -9.98
N ASP A 10 -1.50 1.27 -10.77
CA ASP A 10 -0.12 0.84 -10.50
C ASP A 10 0.82 2.04 -10.29
N SER A 11 0.59 3.12 -11.04
CA SER A 11 1.36 4.37 -10.94
C SER A 11 1.26 5.05 -9.58
N VAL A 12 0.09 4.99 -8.92
CA VAL A 12 -0.10 5.58 -7.58
C VAL A 12 0.64 4.74 -6.55
N ILE A 13 0.52 3.41 -6.63
CA ILE A 13 1.21 2.49 -5.73
C ILE A 13 2.73 2.66 -5.84
N GLN A 14 3.27 2.70 -7.06
CA GLN A 14 4.70 2.94 -7.31
C GLN A 14 5.15 4.27 -6.72
N THR A 15 4.39 5.35 -6.94
CA THR A 15 4.73 6.67 -6.40
C THR A 15 4.79 6.68 -4.87
N LEU A 16 3.90 5.95 -4.19
CA LEU A 16 3.89 5.87 -2.72
C LEU A 16 5.10 5.10 -2.20
N LEU A 17 5.51 4.04 -2.90
CA LEU A 17 6.72 3.27 -2.58
C LEU A 17 7.98 4.09 -2.82
N ASP A 18 8.08 4.77 -3.97
CA ASP A 18 9.23 5.59 -4.36
C ASP A 18 9.48 6.76 -3.40
N LYS A 19 8.39 7.27 -2.78
CA LYS A 19 8.45 8.34 -1.78
C LYS A 19 8.62 7.83 -0.35
N GLU A 20 8.78 6.52 -0.16
CA GLU A 20 8.89 5.88 1.16
C GLU A 20 7.72 6.23 2.10
N MET A 21 6.55 6.58 1.54
CA MET A 21 5.37 6.97 2.31
C MET A 21 4.63 5.77 2.88
N VAL A 22 4.93 4.57 2.38
CA VAL A 22 4.30 3.32 2.79
C VAL A 22 5.35 2.25 3.03
N GLN A 23 5.12 1.45 4.06
CA GLN A 23 5.83 0.22 4.32
C GLN A 23 5.07 -0.96 3.72
N VAL A 24 5.81 -1.95 3.23
CA VAL A 24 5.24 -3.14 2.59
C VAL A 24 5.45 -4.35 3.49
N GLN A 25 4.36 -5.01 3.83
CA GLN A 25 4.38 -6.29 4.53
C GLN A 25 3.87 -7.41 3.63
N ASN A 26 4.67 -8.47 3.46
CA ASN A 26 4.24 -9.68 2.78
C ASN A 26 3.39 -10.53 3.74
N THR A 27 2.17 -10.86 3.33
CA THR A 27 1.22 -11.63 4.14
C THR A 27 1.16 -13.11 3.79
N GLY A 28 1.95 -13.56 2.80
CA GLY A 28 1.92 -14.91 2.23
C GLY A 28 0.85 -15.11 1.16
N CYS A 29 -0.13 -14.20 1.05
CA CYS A 29 -1.18 -14.20 0.02
C CYS A 29 -1.29 -12.86 -0.72
N GLY A 30 -0.33 -11.95 -0.51
CA GLY A 30 -0.28 -10.64 -1.12
C GLY A 30 0.60 -9.69 -0.32
N PHE A 31 0.35 -8.40 -0.50
CA PHE A 31 1.05 -7.34 0.19
C PHE A 31 0.05 -6.45 0.90
N LEU A 32 0.38 -6.10 2.15
CA LEU A 32 -0.26 -5.03 2.89
C LEU A 32 0.63 -3.79 2.79
N LEU A 33 0.04 -2.66 2.41
CA LEU A 33 0.70 -1.37 2.39
C LEU A 33 0.20 -0.59 3.60
N GLU A 34 1.11 -0.26 4.52
CA GLU A 34 0.84 0.56 5.70
C GLU A 34 1.51 1.91 5.54
N ILE A 35 0.88 2.99 6.02
CA ILE A 35 1.50 4.32 5.99
C ILE A 35 2.72 4.29 6.91
N ALA A 36 3.87 4.77 6.41
CA ALA A 36 5.05 4.91 7.25
C ALA A 36 4.80 6.03 8.27
N GLU A 37 4.78 5.70 9.56
CA GLU A 37 4.67 6.68 10.64
C GLU A 37 6.06 7.30 10.93
N ASP A 38 6.57 8.13 10.03
CA ASP A 38 7.73 9.00 10.32
C ASP A 38 7.58 10.33 9.53
N PHE A 39 7.40 11.44 10.26
CA PHE A 39 7.49 12.82 9.77
C PHE A 39 8.64 13.55 10.46
#